data_AF-A0A2D4FJF7-F1
#
_entry.id   AF-A0A2D4FJF7-F1
#
_cell.length_a   1.000
_cell.length_b   1.000
_cell.length_c   1.000
_cell.angle_alpha   90.00
_cell.angle_beta   90.00
_cell.angle_gamma   90.00
#
_symmetry.space_group_name_H-M   'P 1'
#
loop_
_entity.id
_entity.type
_entity.pdbx_description
1 polymer ?
#
loop_
_entity_poly.entity_id
_entity_poly.type
_entity_poly.pdbx_seq_one_letter_code
_entity_poly.pdbx_strand_id
1 'polypeptide(L)'
;VYTKLGEMINAMRNLCDLLELDSSAPPSVLVNTVGKLCNLFNENVAWQVEQLLGTQDIESIIYKLEEHDDFFPAFHALINNLLRVLEVRSLAEILPAVQKLKWMVQ
;
A
#
# COMPACT_ATOMS: atom_id res chain seq x y z
N VAL A 1 -2.55 -47.31 -9.11
CA VAL A 1 -1.92 -46.63 -10.28
C VAL A 1 -2.96 -45.92 -11.14
N TYR A 2 -4.03 -46.59 -11.56
CA TYR A 2 -5.10 -45.99 -12.37
C TYR A 2 -5.88 -44.84 -11.68
N THR A 3 -6.06 -44.91 -10.35
CA THR A 3 -6.75 -43.84 -9.59
C THR A 3 -6.00 -42.50 -9.67
N LYS A 4 -4.69 -42.51 -9.44
CA LYS A 4 -3.83 -41.32 -9.53
C LYS A 4 -3.81 -40.69 -10.93
N LEU A 5 -3.90 -41.53 -11.97
CA LEU A 5 -3.93 -41.04 -13.36
C LEU A 5 -5.29 -40.37 -13.67
N GLY A 6 -6.39 -40.96 -13.21
CA GLY A 6 -7.72 -40.37 -13.33
C GLY A 6 -7.83 -39.04 -12.58
N GLU A 7 -7.25 -38.95 -11.39
CA GLU A 7 -7.16 -37.70 -10.61
C GLU A 7 -6.37 -36.61 -11.34
N MET A 8 -5.22 -36.96 -11.93
CA MET A 8 -4.41 -36.01 -12.71
C MET A 8 -5.14 -35.49 -13.95
N ILE A 9 -5.81 -36.36 -14.70
CA ILE A 9 -6.57 -35.96 -15.89
C ILE A 9 -7.75 -35.07 -15.49
N ASN A 10 -8.42 -35.38 -14.37
CA ASN A 10 -9.50 -34.56 -13.85
C ASN A 10 -9.01 -33.19 -13.39
N ALA A 11 -7.89 -33.14 -12.67
CA ALA A 11 -7.27 -31.89 -12.24
C ALA A 11 -6.83 -31.03 -13.44
N MET A 12 -6.23 -31.64 -14.47
CA MET A 12 -5.90 -30.96 -15.72
C MET A 12 -7.14 -30.37 -16.39
N ARG A 13 -8.22 -31.14 -16.51
CA ARG A 13 -9.46 -30.67 -17.15
C ARG A 13 -10.07 -29.50 -16.38
N ASN A 14 -10.16 -29.61 -15.05
CA ASN A 14 -10.67 -28.53 -14.20
C ASN A 14 -9.85 -27.24 -14.33
N LEU A 15 -8.52 -27.36 -14.44
CA LEU A 15 -7.65 -26.20 -14.62
C LEU A 15 -7.77 -25.61 -16.04
N CYS A 16 -7.94 -26.43 -17.07
CA CYS A 16 -8.26 -25.92 -18.41
C CYS A 16 -9.61 -25.18 -18.42
N ASP A 17 -10.65 -25.75 -17.81
CA ASP A 17 -11.97 -25.13 -17.71
C ASP A 17 -11.91 -23.79 -16.95
N LEU A 18 -11.17 -23.76 -15.83
CA LEU A 18 -10.99 -22.55 -15.01
C LEU A 18 -10.21 -21.45 -15.73
N LEU A 19 -9.25 -21.83 -16.58
CA LEU A 19 -8.40 -20.90 -17.34
C LEU A 19 -8.93 -20.66 -18.76
N GLU A 20 -10.14 -21.15 -19.08
CA GLU A 20 -10.77 -21.07 -20.39
C GLU A 20 -9.88 -21.57 -21.54
N LEU A 21 -9.03 -22.55 -21.26
CA LEU A 21 -8.17 -23.21 -22.26
C LEU A 21 -8.95 -24.34 -22.94
N ASP A 22 -8.68 -24.56 -24.23
CA ASP A 22 -9.24 -25.71 -24.94
C ASP A 22 -8.90 -27.01 -24.19
N SER A 23 -9.91 -27.85 -23.99
CA SER A 23 -9.77 -29.18 -23.38
C SER A 23 -8.78 -30.11 -24.12
N SER A 24 -8.47 -29.80 -25.38
CA SER A 24 -7.44 -30.47 -26.19
C SER A 24 -6.02 -29.91 -25.98
N ALA A 25 -5.87 -28.86 -25.16
CA ALA A 25 -4.59 -28.20 -24.94
C ALA A 25 -3.55 -29.15 -24.32
N PRO A 26 -2.30 -29.14 -24.84
CA PRO A 26 -1.23 -29.94 -24.26
C PRO A 26 -0.96 -29.54 -22.79
N PRO A 27 -0.56 -30.48 -21.92
CA PRO A 27 -0.19 -30.19 -20.54
C PRO A 27 0.87 -29.07 -20.41
N SER A 28 1.77 -28.95 -21.39
CA SER A 28 2.79 -27.90 -21.43
C SER A 28 2.20 -26.50 -21.58
N VAL A 29 1.10 -26.35 -22.33
CA VAL A 29 0.40 -25.08 -22.51
C VAL A 29 -0.30 -24.70 -21.21
N LEU A 30 -0.96 -25.64 -20.54
CA LEU A 30 -1.57 -25.43 -19.24
C LEU A 30 -0.55 -24.97 -18.19
N VAL A 31 0.57 -25.70 -18.05
CA VAL A 31 1.64 -25.38 -17.10
C VAL A 31 2.27 -24.01 -17.39
N ASN A 32 2.47 -23.67 -18.67
CA ASN A 32 2.99 -22.37 -19.06
C ASN A 32 2.01 -21.23 -18.72
N THR A 33 0.71 -21.42 -18.96
CA THR A 33 -0.32 -20.43 -18.61
C THR A 33 -0.43 -20.23 -17.10
N VAL A 34 -0.44 -21.32 -16.32
CA VAL A 34 -0.40 -21.26 -14.85
C VAL A 34 0.87 -20.56 -14.37
N GLY A 35 2.04 -20.87 -14.94
CA GLY A 35 3.31 -20.22 -14.61
C GLY A 35 3.30 -18.72 -14.88
N LYS A 36 2.74 -18.30 -16.02
CA LYS A 36 2.54 -16.88 -16.34
C LYS A 36 1.59 -16.21 -15.37
N LEU A 37 0.51 -16.88 -14.97
CA LEU A 37 -0.44 -16.36 -13.99
C LEU A 37 0.25 -16.16 -12.62
N CYS A 38 1.01 -17.15 -12.15
CA CYS A 38 1.80 -17.04 -10.92
C CYS A 38 2.80 -15.88 -10.97
N ASN A 39 3.50 -15.69 -12.09
CA ASN A 39 4.42 -14.56 -12.26
C ASN A 39 3.67 -13.23 -12.25
N LEU A 40 2.55 -13.11 -12.96
CA LEU A 40 1.73 -11.90 -12.99
C LEU A 40 1.20 -11.57 -11.59
N PHE A 41 0.75 -12.56 -10.82
CA PHE A 41 0.33 -12.37 -9.43
C PHE A 41 1.49 -11.94 -8.54
N ASN A 42 2.68 -12.54 -8.70
CA ASN A 42 3.85 -12.18 -7.92
C ASN A 42 4.34 -10.75 -8.23
N GLU A 43 4.38 -10.36 -9.50
CA GLU A 43 4.70 -9.00 -9.94
C GLU A 43 3.67 -7.99 -9.45
N ASN A 44 2.38 -8.32 -9.53
CA ASN A 44 1.30 -7.47 -9.03
C ASN A 44 1.35 -7.30 -7.51
N VAL A 45 1.68 -8.37 -6.76
CA VAL A 45 1.86 -8.30 -5.31
C VAL A 45 3.09 -7.45 -4.96
N ALA A 46 4.22 -7.66 -5.65
CA ALA A 46 5.41 -6.84 -5.47
C ALA A 46 5.14 -5.35 -5.75
N TRP A 47 4.43 -5.06 -6.83
CA TRP A 47 4.03 -3.69 -7.18
C TRP A 47 3.04 -3.10 -6.18
N GLN A 48 2.05 -3.85 -5.72
CA GLN A 48 1.11 -3.38 -4.69
C GLN A 48 1.81 -3.09 -3.36
N VAL A 49 2.80 -3.89 -2.99
CA VAL A 49 3.64 -3.65 -1.81
C VAL A 49 4.48 -2.38 -2.01
N GLU A 50 5.08 -2.18 -3.18
CA GLU A 50 5.82 -0.96 -3.53
C GLU A 50 4.94 0.30 -3.53
N GLN A 51 3.70 0.20 -4.04
CA GLN A 51 2.73 1.31 -3.98
C GLN A 51 2.25 1.61 -2.56
N LEU A 52 2.06 0.57 -1.74
CA LEU A 52 1.58 0.72 -0.37
C LEU A 52 2.65 1.33 0.55
N LEU A 53 3.89 0.85 0.42
CA LEU A 53 5.03 1.35 1.19
C LEU A 53 5.56 2.67 0.63
N GLY A 54 5.16 3.03 -0.60
CA GLY A 54 5.83 4.05 -1.39
C GLY A 54 7.28 3.64 -1.64
N THR A 55 8.00 4.40 -2.44
CA THR A 55 9.43 4.20 -2.69
C THR A 55 10.33 4.39 -1.45
N GLN A 56 9.77 4.40 -0.24
CA GLN A 56 10.49 4.48 1.03
C GLN A 56 10.89 3.08 1.47
N ASP A 57 12.20 2.86 1.54
CA ASP A 57 12.81 1.72 2.19
C ASP A 57 12.23 1.54 3.61
N ILE A 58 12.17 0.30 4.10
CA ILE A 58 11.61 -0.03 5.41
C ILE A 58 12.32 0.77 6.52
N GLU A 59 13.62 1.05 6.35
CA GLU A 59 14.38 1.92 7.25
C GLU A 59 13.86 3.38 7.28
N SER A 60 13.41 3.90 6.14
CA SER A 60 12.81 5.24 6.07
C SER A 60 11.44 5.29 6.75
N ILE A 61 10.70 4.17 6.73
CA ILE A 61 9.43 4.03 7.46
C ILE A 61 9.71 4.00 8.97
N ILE A 62 10.71 3.24 9.42
CA ILE A 62 11.13 3.17 10.83
C ILE A 62 11.59 4.54 11.32
N TYR A 63 12.43 5.24 10.55
CA TYR A 63 12.91 6.58 10.92
C TYR A 63 11.76 7.60 11.04
N LYS A 64 10.76 7.55 10.14
CA LYS A 64 9.56 8.40 10.26
C LYS A 64 8.67 8.04 11.45
N LEU A 65 8.60 6.76 11.81
CA LEU A 65 7.90 6.31 13.01
C LEU A 65 8.61 6.80 14.28
N GLU A 66 9.93 6.76 14.33
CA GLU A 66 10.72 7.33 15.44
C GLU A 66 10.55 8.85 15.53
N GLU A 67 10.57 9.58 14.40
CA GLU A 67 10.27 11.02 14.38
C GLU A 67 8.83 11.30 14.87
N HIS A 68 7.89 10.40 14.59
CA HIS A 68 6.52 10.48 15.09
C HIS A 68 6.38 10.26 16.60
N ASP A 69 7.27 9.48 17.22
CA ASP A 69 7.23 9.24 18.67
C ASP A 69 7.92 10.34 19.48
N ASP A 70 8.96 11.00 18.93
CA ASP A 70 9.72 12.03 19.64
C ASP A 70 9.35 13.48 19.25
N PHE A 71 9.27 13.79 17.95
CA PHE A 71 9.13 15.17 17.46
C PHE A 71 7.66 15.59 17.30
N PHE A 72 6.83 14.73 16.70
CA PHE A 72 5.43 15.06 16.43
C PHE A 72 4.61 15.40 17.68
N PRO A 73 4.75 14.73 18.84
CA PRO A 73 3.96 15.06 20.02
C PRO A 73 4.33 16.44 20.58
N ALA A 74 5.62 16.77 20.60
CA ALA A 74 6.12 18.08 21.02
C ALA A 74 5.68 19.18 20.06
N PHE A 75 5.81 18.94 18.75
CA PHE A 75 5.37 19.86 17.71
C PHE A 75 3.85 20.08 17.75
N HIS A 76 3.06 19.01 17.87
CA HIS A 76 1.61 19.08 17.96
C HIS A 76 1.16 19.83 19.23
N ALA A 77 1.82 19.61 20.37
CA ALA A 77 1.55 20.36 21.60
C ALA A 77 1.85 21.86 21.44
N LEU A 78 2.96 22.20 20.78
CA LEU A 78 3.31 23.60 20.47
C LEU A 78 2.25 24.25 19.58
N ILE A 79 1.84 23.58 18.49
CA ILE A 79 0.83 24.10 17.57
C ILE A 79 -0.52 24.26 18.27
N ASN A 80 -0.97 23.30 19.07
CA ASN A 80 -2.23 23.44 19.80
C ASN A 80 -2.21 24.59 20.81
N ASN A 81 -1.08 24.78 21.51
CA ASN A 81 -0.91 25.94 22.38
C ASN A 81 -0.97 27.24 21.57
N LEU A 82 -0.34 27.30 20.40
CA LEU A 82 -0.34 28.47 19.53
C LEU A 82 -1.75 28.77 18.99
N LEU A 83 -2.48 27.77 18.54
CA LEU A 83 -3.88 27.89 18.11
C LEU A 83 -4.76 28.44 19.24
N ARG A 84 -4.56 27.96 20.48
CA ARG A 84 -5.29 28.43 21.66
C ARG A 84 -4.99 29.88 22.00
N VAL A 85 -3.71 30.28 21.97
CA VAL A 85 -3.27 31.66 22.25
C VAL A 85 -3.83 32.64 21.21
N LEU A 86 -3.87 32.22 19.95
CA LEU A 86 -4.37 33.03 18.84
C LEU A 86 -5.90 32.91 18.65
N GLU A 87 -6.57 32.06 19.43
CA GLU A 87 -8.01 31.73 19.32
C GLU A 87 -8.47 31.31 17.92
N VAL A 88 -7.61 30.58 17.18
CA VAL A 88 -7.90 30.08 15.83
C VAL A 88 -8.09 28.57 15.82
N ARG A 89 -8.79 28.07 14.80
CA ARG A 89 -9.20 26.64 14.73
C ARG A 89 -8.36 25.83 13.75
N SER A 90 -7.60 26.50 12.88
CA SER A 90 -6.81 25.86 11.84
C SER A 90 -5.39 26.41 11.78
N LEU A 91 -4.44 25.54 11.45
CA LEU A 91 -3.04 25.91 11.21
C LEU A 91 -2.91 27.00 10.14
N ALA A 92 -3.78 26.97 9.12
CA ALA A 92 -3.81 27.96 8.05
C ALA A 92 -4.20 29.37 8.54
N GLU A 93 -4.88 29.46 9.68
CA GLU A 93 -5.35 30.73 10.27
C GLU A 93 -4.30 31.37 11.19
N ILE A 94 -3.25 30.64 11.56
CA ILE A 94 -2.17 31.13 12.43
C ILE A 94 -1.50 32.36 11.81
N LEU A 95 -1.07 32.25 10.55
CA LEU A 95 -0.33 33.33 9.90
C LEU A 95 -1.20 34.61 9.72
N PRO A 96 -2.46 34.52 9.24
CA PRO A 96 -3.38 35.65 9.25
C PRO A 96 -3.60 36.27 10.64
N ALA A 97 -3.76 35.45 11.68
CA ALA A 97 -3.98 35.93 13.04
C ALA A 97 -2.77 36.69 13.60
N VAL A 98 -1.56 36.18 13.37
CA VAL A 98 -0.31 36.84 13.77
C VAL A 98 -0.12 38.16 13.03
N GLN A 99 -0.43 38.19 11.72
CA GLN A 99 -0.38 39.43 10.95
C GLN A 99 -1.36 40.47 11.49
N LYS A 100 -2.60 40.07 11.80
CA LYS A 100 -3.60 40.95 12.40
C LYS A 100 -3.13 41.53 13.74
N LEU A 101 -2.52 40.71 14.61
CA LEU A 101 -1.93 41.18 15.87
C LEU A 101 -0.81 42.20 15.64
N LYS A 102 0.07 41.94 14.67
CA LYS A 102 1.15 42.88 14.31
C LYS A 102 0.61 44.26 13.91
N TRP A 103 -0.49 44.31 13.15
CA TRP A 103 -1.15 45.56 12.76
C TRP A 103 -1.90 46.26 13.91
N MET A 104 -2.28 45.52 14.96
CA MET A 104 -2.96 46.08 16.14
C MET A 104 -2.00 46.66 17.20
N VAL A 105 -0.71 46.29 17.13
CA VAL A 105 0.33 46.72 18.08
C VAL A 105 1.20 47.86 17.54
N GLN A 106 1.07 48.21 16.25
CA GLN A 106 1.67 49.42 15.64
C GLN A 106 0.72 50.61 15.71
#